data_AF-A0AAU6YQL0-F1
#
_entry.id   AF-A0AAU6YQL0-F1
#
_cell.length_a   1.000
_cell.length_b   1.000
_cell.length_c   1.000
_cell.angle_alpha   90.00
_cell.angle_beta   90.00
_cell.angle_gamma   90.00
#
_symmetry.space_group_name_H-M   'P 1'
#
loop_
_entity.id
_entity.type
_entity.pdbx_description
1 polymer ?
#
loop_
_entity_poly.entity_id
_entity_poly.type
_entity_poly.pdbx_seq_one_letter_code
_entity_poly.pdbx_strand_id
1 'polypeptide(L)'
;MSETQHNLSTSAGGRGYLVDYFQTKLGRYDFTRYIRDRLAADFACILSQHLTKEQAETDNMRAELQALRADRTAGWRCFHCGEHFLDEAAAALHFGTHEMQSPACLIDVAEYREMEARMRSYNDEDAEIHRAMARQRTQHQIELRRAEEQGYSRGLKEATGLILDKQMQED
;
A
#
# COMPACT_ATOMS: atom_id res chain seq x y z
N MET A 1 8.85 40.72 -12.88
CA MET A 1 9.33 41.27 -11.60
C MET A 1 10.83 41.40 -11.72
N SER A 2 11.36 42.61 -11.80
CA SER A 2 12.80 42.82 -11.99
C SER A 2 13.49 42.56 -10.65
N GLU A 3 14.02 41.34 -10.45
CA GLU A 3 15.08 41.12 -9.47
C GLU A 3 16.33 41.83 -9.98
N THR A 4 16.34 43.14 -9.80
CA THR A 4 17.55 43.92 -10.03
C THR A 4 18.48 43.56 -8.88
N GLN A 5 19.47 42.71 -9.14
CA GLN A 5 20.42 42.29 -8.13
C GLN A 5 21.25 43.50 -7.67
N HIS A 6 20.89 44.07 -6.53
CA HIS A 6 21.57 45.25 -5.98
C HIS A 6 22.85 44.83 -5.26
N ASN A 7 23.97 45.48 -5.58
CA ASN A 7 25.20 45.30 -4.81
C ASN A 7 25.12 46.08 -3.47
N LEU A 8 24.77 45.38 -2.39
CA LEU A 8 24.57 45.95 -1.05
C LEU A 8 25.85 46.41 -0.35
N SER A 9 27.03 46.15 -0.94
CA SER A 9 28.29 46.71 -0.44
C SER A 9 28.54 48.14 -0.94
N THR A 10 27.63 48.68 -1.76
CA THR A 10 27.73 50.04 -2.33
C THR A 10 26.54 50.88 -1.91
N SER A 11 26.76 52.18 -1.74
CA SER A 11 25.70 53.13 -1.37
C SER A 11 24.59 53.21 -2.42
N ALA A 12 24.94 53.14 -3.71
CA ALA A 12 23.99 53.12 -4.82
C ALA A 12 23.11 51.85 -4.78
N GLY A 13 23.72 50.67 -4.55
CA GLY A 13 22.99 49.41 -4.43
C GLY A 13 22.13 49.34 -3.18
N GLY A 14 22.63 49.79 -2.02
CA GLY A 14 21.85 49.85 -0.78
C GLY A 14 20.63 50.76 -0.90
N ARG A 15 20.79 51.96 -1.48
CA ARG A 15 19.66 52.88 -1.76
C ARG A 15 18.69 52.28 -2.79
N GLY A 16 19.19 51.65 -3.84
CA GLY A 16 18.37 50.95 -4.85
C GLY A 16 17.49 49.88 -4.22
N TYR A 17 18.07 49.00 -3.41
CA TYR A 17 17.34 47.97 -2.66
C TYR A 17 16.26 48.58 -1.76
N LEU A 18 16.57 49.64 -1.01
CA LEU A 18 15.60 50.27 -0.12
C LEU A 18 14.43 50.90 -0.87
N VAL A 19 14.66 51.48 -2.05
CA VAL A 19 13.56 51.97 -2.90
C VAL A 19 12.64 50.81 -3.27
N ASP A 20 13.20 49.72 -3.79
CA ASP A 20 12.41 48.56 -4.21
C ASP A 20 11.68 47.92 -3.02
N TYR A 21 12.34 47.82 -1.87
CA TYR A 21 11.75 47.32 -0.63
C TYR A 21 10.56 48.17 -0.18
N PHE A 22 10.71 49.50 -0.12
CA PHE A 22 9.62 50.40 0.27
C PHE A 22 8.44 50.32 -0.69
N GLN A 23 8.69 50.23 -1.99
CA GLN A 23 7.62 50.14 -2.99
C GLN A 23 6.92 48.78 -2.96
N THR A 24 7.66 47.68 -2.87
CA THR A 24 7.11 46.33 -3.04
C THR A 24 6.62 45.70 -1.74
N LYS A 25 7.35 45.88 -0.63
CA LYS A 25 7.02 45.29 0.67
C LYS A 25 6.16 46.21 1.53
N LEU A 26 6.40 47.52 1.46
CA LEU A 26 5.66 48.51 2.26
C LEU A 26 4.58 49.27 1.46
N GLY A 27 4.58 49.18 0.12
CA GLY A 27 3.63 49.93 -0.72
C GLY A 27 3.84 51.45 -0.72
N ARG A 28 5.04 51.92 -0.34
CA ARG A 28 5.37 53.34 -0.15
C ARG A 28 6.32 53.84 -1.23
N TYR A 29 5.78 54.67 -2.13
CA TYR A 29 6.51 55.22 -3.28
C TYR A 29 7.10 56.61 -3.03
N ASP A 30 6.59 57.32 -2.02
CA ASP A 30 6.89 58.71 -1.67
C ASP A 30 8.34 58.92 -1.20
N PHE A 31 8.98 57.88 -0.66
CA PHE A 31 10.36 57.97 -0.17
C PHE A 31 11.42 57.78 -1.25
N THR A 32 11.05 57.45 -2.49
CA THR A 32 12.00 57.08 -3.55
C THR A 32 13.10 58.14 -3.75
N ARG A 33 12.70 59.41 -3.90
CA ARG A 33 13.65 60.52 -4.10
C ARG A 33 14.51 60.77 -2.86
N TYR A 34 13.91 60.70 -1.68
CA TYR A 34 14.65 60.87 -0.42
C TYR A 34 15.71 59.77 -0.24
N ILE A 35 15.35 58.51 -0.47
CA ILE A 35 16.25 57.36 -0.34
C ILE A 35 17.41 57.49 -1.34
N ARG A 36 17.12 57.86 -2.60
CA ARG A 36 18.14 58.01 -3.65
C ARG A 36 19.09 59.17 -3.40
N ASP A 37 18.58 60.31 -2.97
CA ASP A 37 19.33 61.57 -3.01
C ASP A 37 19.85 62.01 -1.64
N ARG A 38 19.14 61.66 -0.55
CA ARG A 38 19.35 62.26 0.77
C ARG A 38 19.65 61.27 1.90
N LEU A 39 19.25 60.01 1.78
CA LEU A 39 19.54 59.01 2.81
C LEU A 39 21.05 58.77 2.92
N ALA A 40 21.62 58.88 4.11
CA ALA A 40 23.05 58.66 4.32
C ALA A 40 23.53 57.33 3.73
N ALA A 41 24.67 57.36 3.04
CA ALA A 41 25.21 56.22 2.30
C ALA A 41 25.43 54.99 3.20
N ASP A 42 26.08 55.18 4.35
CA ASP A 42 26.38 54.08 5.28
C ASP A 42 25.10 53.49 5.86
N PHE A 43 24.14 54.34 6.19
CA PHE A 43 22.84 53.90 6.67
C PHE A 43 22.08 53.07 5.63
N ALA A 44 22.11 53.49 4.36
CA ALA A 44 21.48 52.74 3.27
C ALA A 44 22.13 51.35 3.07
N CYS A 45 23.45 51.25 3.20
CA CYS A 45 24.16 49.98 3.12
C CYS A 45 23.81 49.07 4.32
N ILE A 46 23.95 49.57 5.55
CA ILE A 46 23.73 48.78 6.75
C ILE A 46 22.27 48.32 6.85
N LEU A 47 21.32 49.23 6.60
CA LEU A 47 19.90 48.89 6.67
C LEU A 47 19.52 47.87 5.59
N SER A 48 20.01 48.03 4.36
CA SER A 48 19.70 47.07 3.29
C SER A 48 20.27 45.68 3.59
N GLN A 49 21.51 45.59 4.12
CA GLN A 49 22.10 44.32 4.56
C GLN A 49 21.30 43.67 5.70
N HIS A 50 20.89 44.46 6.70
CA HIS A 50 20.09 43.95 7.82
C HIS A 50 18.73 43.42 7.38
N LEU A 51 17.98 44.19 6.57
CA LEU A 51 16.68 43.77 6.03
C LEU A 51 16.80 42.53 5.15
N THR A 52 17.86 42.43 4.35
CA THR A 52 18.09 41.24 3.51
C THR A 52 18.36 40.00 4.36
N LYS A 53 19.10 40.16 5.47
CA LYS A 53 19.36 39.07 6.42
C LYS A 53 18.06 38.62 7.11
N GLU A 54 17.27 39.55 7.63
CA GLU A 54 15.96 39.22 8.23
C GLU A 54 15.04 38.53 7.23
N GLN A 55 15.00 39.02 5.99
CA GLN A 55 14.19 38.41 4.95
C GLN A 55 14.66 36.96 4.66
N ALA A 56 15.96 36.73 4.55
CA ALA A 56 16.51 35.39 4.37
C ALA A 56 16.15 34.45 5.54
N GLU A 57 16.20 34.94 6.79
CA GLU A 57 15.77 34.16 7.96
C GLU A 57 14.27 33.81 7.88
N THR A 58 13.41 34.76 7.50
CA THR A 58 11.98 34.50 7.33
C THR A 58 11.66 33.54 6.18
N ASP A 59 12.39 33.65 5.06
CA ASP A 59 12.22 32.79 3.89
C ASP A 59 12.69 31.36 4.21
N ASN A 60 13.78 31.20 4.96
CA ASN A 60 14.22 29.90 5.48
C ASN A 60 13.17 29.26 6.40
N MET A 61 12.64 30.02 7.37
CA MET A 61 11.59 29.54 8.27
C MET A 61 10.33 29.11 7.50
N ARG A 62 9.93 29.90 6.49
CA ARG A 62 8.79 29.58 5.62
C ARG A 62 9.06 28.32 4.80
N ALA A 63 10.26 28.16 4.25
CA ALA A 63 10.64 26.97 3.49
C ALA A 63 10.64 25.71 4.36
N GLU A 64 11.15 25.79 5.59
CA GLU A 64 11.12 24.69 6.56
C GLU A 64 9.68 24.28 6.90
N LEU A 65 8.81 25.25 7.20
CA LEU A 65 7.39 24.99 7.44
C LEU A 65 6.70 24.36 6.22
N GLN A 66 7.06 24.78 5.01
CA GLN A 66 6.50 24.23 3.78
C GLN A 66 6.98 22.80 3.54
N ALA A 67 8.24 22.48 3.82
CA ALA A 67 8.78 21.13 3.75
C ALA A 67 8.10 20.18 4.75
N LEU A 68 7.90 20.62 5.99
CA LEU A 68 7.16 19.84 7.01
C LEU A 68 5.71 19.57 6.61
N ARG A 69 5.06 20.52 5.93
CA ARG A 69 3.70 20.33 5.38
C ARG A 69 3.70 19.34 4.23
N ALA A 70 4.65 19.45 3.30
CA ALA A 70 4.77 18.55 2.16
C ALA A 70 4.92 17.10 2.61
N ASP A 71 5.76 16.86 3.64
CA ASP A 71 5.95 15.54 4.25
C ASP A 71 4.66 14.96 4.86
N ARG A 72 3.84 15.81 5.50
CA ARG A 72 2.53 15.38 6.04
C ARG A 72 1.45 15.14 4.99
N THR A 73 1.60 15.72 3.81
CA THR A 73 0.66 15.55 2.68
C THR A 73 1.09 14.46 1.71
N ALA A 74 2.34 14.01 1.80
CA ALA A 74 2.88 12.92 1.01
C ALA A 74 2.44 11.59 1.64
N GLY A 75 1.22 11.15 1.34
CA GLY A 75 0.73 9.83 1.74
C GLY A 75 -0.73 9.80 2.19
N TRP A 76 -1.15 8.63 2.63
CA TRP A 76 -2.48 8.37 3.17
C TRP A 76 -2.39 8.18 4.68
N ARG A 77 -3.34 8.74 5.44
CA ARG A 77 -3.40 8.55 6.90
C ARG A 77 -4.74 7.99 7.30
N CYS A 78 -4.75 6.91 8.08
CA CYS A 78 -5.99 6.37 8.62
C CYS A 78 -6.49 7.22 9.79
N PHE A 79 -7.76 7.63 9.73
CA PHE A 79 -8.38 8.41 10.81
C PHE A 79 -8.67 7.58 12.07
N HIS A 80 -8.88 6.27 11.93
CA HIS A 80 -9.26 5.41 13.06
C HIS A 80 -8.06 5.02 13.94
N CYS A 81 -6.91 4.67 13.34
CA CYS A 81 -5.71 4.25 14.07
C CYS A 81 -4.55 5.25 13.99
N GLY A 82 -4.62 6.25 13.11
CA GLY A 82 -3.56 7.27 12.94
C GLY A 82 -2.37 6.82 12.08
N GLU A 83 -2.35 5.57 11.61
CA GLU A 83 -1.28 4.99 10.81
C GLU A 83 -1.09 5.74 9.47
N HIS A 84 0.16 5.86 9.02
CA HIS A 84 0.53 6.63 7.84
C HIS A 84 1.17 5.72 6.79
N PHE A 85 0.67 5.80 5.57
CA PHE A 85 1.06 4.97 4.44
C PHE A 85 1.68 5.87 3.37
N LEU A 86 2.94 5.60 3.04
CA LEU A 86 3.65 6.25 1.93
C LEU A 86 3.50 5.48 0.62
N ASP A 87 3.06 4.22 0.71
CA ASP A 87 2.91 3.29 -0.39
C ASP A 87 1.43 3.01 -0.65
N GLU A 88 1.04 3.02 -1.93
CA GLU A 88 -0.34 2.81 -2.36
C GLU A 88 -0.82 1.39 -2.04
N ALA A 89 0.03 0.38 -2.22
CA ALA A 89 -0.35 -1.00 -1.94
C ALA A 89 -0.57 -1.23 -0.44
N ALA A 90 0.29 -0.65 0.41
CA ALA A 90 0.08 -0.66 1.86
C ALA A 90 -1.21 0.06 2.28
N ALA A 91 -1.50 1.22 1.67
CA ALA A 91 -2.75 1.93 1.91
C ALA A 91 -3.97 1.09 1.47
N ALA A 92 -3.92 0.46 0.30
CA ALA A 92 -5.00 -0.39 -0.21
C ALA A 92 -5.25 -1.62 0.67
N LEU A 93 -4.22 -2.21 1.29
CA LEU A 93 -4.41 -3.30 2.25
C LEU A 93 -5.14 -2.83 3.52
N HIS A 94 -4.88 -1.59 3.95
CA HIS A 94 -5.51 -1.04 5.15
C HIS A 94 -6.91 -0.49 4.89
N PHE A 95 -7.13 0.30 3.84
CA PHE A 95 -8.43 0.93 3.55
C PHE A 95 -9.35 0.05 2.71
N GLY A 96 -8.77 -0.87 1.96
CA GLY A 96 -9.46 -1.60 0.90
C GLY A 96 -9.23 -1.01 -0.49
N THR A 97 -9.72 -1.72 -1.51
CA THR A 97 -9.60 -1.35 -2.93
C THR A 97 -10.75 -0.50 -3.44
N HIS A 98 -11.80 -0.30 -2.64
CA HIS A 98 -12.95 0.55 -2.99
C HIS A 98 -13.58 1.21 -1.75
N GLU A 99 -14.30 2.31 -1.97
CA GLU A 99 -14.77 3.24 -0.93
C GLU A 99 -15.70 2.63 0.14
N MET A 100 -16.42 1.56 -0.21
CA MET A 100 -17.33 0.89 0.73
C MET A 100 -16.68 -0.19 1.60
N GLN A 101 -15.37 -0.47 1.45
CA GLN A 101 -14.70 -1.45 2.31
C GLN A 101 -14.46 -0.87 3.70
N SER A 102 -14.60 -1.73 4.71
CA SER A 102 -14.22 -1.36 6.07
C SER A 102 -12.70 -1.41 6.20
N PRO A 103 -12.06 -0.37 6.76
CA PRO A 103 -10.64 -0.39 7.03
C PRO A 103 -10.23 -1.56 7.95
N ALA A 104 -9.04 -2.10 7.73
CA ALA A 104 -8.49 -3.23 8.46
C ALA A 104 -8.43 -3.00 9.98
N CYS A 105 -8.19 -1.77 10.43
CA CYS A 105 -8.16 -1.42 11.86
C CYS A 105 -9.54 -1.52 12.56
N LEU A 106 -10.63 -1.59 11.81
CA LEU A 106 -11.98 -1.80 12.36
C LEU A 106 -12.42 -3.26 12.35
N ILE A 107 -11.61 -4.16 11.75
CA ILE A 107 -11.92 -5.59 11.73
C ILE A 107 -11.82 -6.13 13.16
N ASP A 108 -12.89 -6.79 13.62
CA ASP A 108 -12.89 -7.46 14.91
C ASP A 108 -11.97 -8.69 14.86
N VAL A 109 -10.94 -8.67 15.70
CA VAL A 109 -9.98 -9.78 15.80
C VAL A 109 -10.66 -11.06 16.25
N ALA A 110 -11.66 -10.99 17.13
CA ALA A 110 -12.38 -12.18 17.59
C ALA A 110 -13.13 -12.85 16.43
N GLU A 111 -13.88 -12.07 15.65
CA GLU A 111 -14.60 -12.55 14.47
C GLU A 111 -13.63 -13.12 13.42
N TYR A 112 -12.49 -12.46 13.19
CA TYR A 112 -11.46 -12.96 12.29
C TYR A 112 -10.91 -14.33 12.73
N ARG A 113 -10.64 -14.52 14.03
CA ARG A 113 -10.18 -15.81 14.58
C ARG A 113 -11.22 -16.91 14.46
N GLU A 114 -12.50 -16.59 14.65
CA GLU A 114 -13.60 -17.55 14.44
C GLU A 114 -13.69 -17.98 12.97
N MET A 115 -13.56 -17.02 12.04
CA MET A 115 -13.51 -17.32 10.61
C MET A 115 -12.32 -18.21 10.24
N GLU A 116 -11.11 -17.94 10.77
CA GLU A 116 -9.93 -18.79 10.57
C GLU A 116 -10.16 -20.22 11.09
N ALA A 117 -10.74 -20.36 12.28
CA ALA A 117 -11.04 -21.66 12.89
C ALA A 117 -12.07 -22.45 12.06
N ARG A 118 -13.13 -21.78 11.59
CA ARG A 118 -14.14 -22.39 10.72
C ARG A 118 -13.54 -22.86 9.40
N MET A 119 -12.71 -22.04 8.76
CA MET A 119 -12.05 -22.41 7.51
C MET A 119 -11.14 -23.64 7.68
N ARG A 120 -10.45 -23.73 8.82
CA ARG A 120 -9.62 -24.91 9.15
C ARG A 120 -10.47 -26.17 9.31
N SER A 121 -11.60 -26.09 10.02
CA SER A 121 -12.52 -27.23 10.19
C SER A 121 -12.98 -27.80 8.85
N TYR A 122 -13.43 -26.94 7.93
CA TYR A 122 -13.87 -27.38 6.60
C TYR A 122 -12.76 -28.07 5.81
N ASN A 123 -11.54 -27.52 5.84
CA ASN A 123 -10.41 -28.13 5.15
C ASN A 123 -10.05 -29.51 5.74
N ASP A 124 -10.15 -29.66 7.07
CA ASP A 124 -9.86 -30.91 7.76
C ASP A 124 -10.93 -31.98 7.49
N GLU A 125 -12.22 -31.58 7.52
CA GLU A 125 -13.36 -32.44 7.19
C GLU A 125 -13.29 -32.93 5.72
N ASP A 126 -13.02 -32.03 4.77
CA ASP A 126 -12.84 -32.39 3.37
C ASP A 126 -11.70 -33.41 3.19
N ALA A 127 -10.59 -33.23 3.91
CA ALA A 127 -9.47 -34.18 3.88
C ALA A 127 -9.86 -35.55 4.46
N GLU A 128 -10.75 -35.62 5.44
CA GLU A 128 -11.28 -36.88 5.96
C GLU A 128 -12.24 -37.55 4.97
N ILE A 129 -13.17 -36.78 4.38
CA ILE A 129 -14.13 -37.28 3.40
C ILE A 129 -13.40 -37.87 2.17
N HIS A 130 -12.40 -37.16 1.65
CA HIS A 130 -11.57 -37.67 0.55
C HIS A 130 -10.86 -38.99 0.91
N ARG A 131 -10.33 -39.10 2.13
CA ARG A 131 -9.70 -40.34 2.62
C ARG A 131 -10.71 -41.48 2.75
N ALA A 132 -11.92 -41.21 3.25
CA ALA A 132 -12.98 -42.20 3.39
C ALA A 132 -13.46 -42.71 2.02
N MET A 133 -13.66 -41.80 1.06
CA MET A 133 -14.04 -42.16 -0.31
C MET A 133 -12.97 -43.03 -0.99
N ALA A 134 -11.69 -42.70 -0.81
CA ALA A 134 -10.60 -43.52 -1.33
C ALA A 134 -10.64 -44.95 -0.76
N ARG A 135 -10.85 -45.09 0.55
CA ARG A 135 -10.99 -46.41 1.22
C ARG A 135 -12.18 -47.20 0.66
N GLN A 136 -13.34 -46.57 0.53
CA GLN A 136 -14.54 -47.22 -0.01
C GLN A 136 -14.35 -47.70 -1.45
N ARG A 137 -13.71 -46.89 -2.31
CA ARG A 137 -13.43 -47.27 -3.70
C ARG A 137 -12.48 -48.47 -3.78
N THR A 138 -11.41 -48.47 -2.99
CA THR A 138 -10.49 -49.60 -2.92
C THR A 138 -11.18 -50.87 -2.43
N GLN A 139 -11.98 -50.77 -1.36
CA GLN A 139 -12.71 -51.90 -0.81
C GLN A 139 -13.69 -52.49 -1.83
N HIS A 140 -14.48 -51.65 -2.48
CA HIS A 140 -15.42 -52.06 -3.51
C HIS A 140 -14.70 -52.78 -4.68
N GLN A 141 -13.55 -52.26 -5.10
CA GLN A 141 -12.78 -52.88 -6.18
C GLN A 141 -12.19 -54.25 -5.79
N ILE A 142 -11.80 -54.43 -4.53
CA ILE A 142 -11.39 -55.74 -3.99
C ILE A 142 -12.57 -56.70 -3.98
N GLU A 143 -13.75 -56.25 -3.56
CA GLU A 143 -14.97 -57.07 -3.53
C GLU A 143 -15.41 -57.51 -4.93
N LEU A 144 -15.38 -56.60 -5.91
CA LEU A 144 -15.65 -56.92 -7.31
C LEU A 144 -14.69 -57.99 -7.81
N ARG A 145 -13.38 -57.83 -7.60
CA ARG A 145 -12.38 -58.82 -8.02
C ARG A 145 -12.61 -60.18 -7.37
N ARG A 146 -12.93 -60.23 -6.06
CA ARG A 146 -13.24 -61.49 -5.37
C ARG A 146 -14.49 -62.17 -5.96
N ALA A 147 -15.52 -61.40 -6.27
CA ALA A 147 -16.73 -61.94 -6.88
C ALA A 147 -16.46 -62.48 -8.30
N GLU A 148 -15.65 -61.78 -9.09
CA GLU A 148 -15.18 -62.23 -10.41
C GLU A 148 -14.40 -63.56 -10.31
N GLU A 149 -13.42 -63.65 -9.41
CA GLU A 149 -12.60 -64.85 -9.19
C GLU A 149 -13.45 -66.07 -8.77
N GLN A 150 -14.44 -65.85 -7.90
CA GLN A 150 -15.39 -66.89 -7.49
C GLN A 150 -16.25 -67.35 -8.66
N GLY A 151 -16.77 -66.41 -9.45
CA GLY A 151 -17.55 -66.69 -10.66
C GLY A 151 -16.75 -67.48 -11.70
N TYR A 152 -15.52 -67.06 -11.96
CA TYR A 152 -14.59 -67.72 -12.88
C TYR A 152 -14.28 -69.15 -12.42
N SER A 153 -13.98 -69.34 -11.14
CA SER A 153 -13.70 -70.65 -10.55
C SER A 153 -14.90 -71.60 -10.66
N ARG A 154 -16.12 -71.10 -10.46
CA ARG A 154 -17.35 -71.89 -10.65
C ARG A 154 -17.53 -72.28 -12.12
N GLY A 155 -17.37 -71.33 -13.03
CA GLY A 155 -17.50 -71.57 -14.47
C GLY A 155 -16.50 -72.62 -14.99
N LEU A 156 -15.26 -72.60 -14.49
CA LEU A 156 -14.27 -73.64 -14.81
C LEU A 156 -14.73 -75.03 -14.38
N LYS A 157 -15.26 -75.19 -13.15
CA LYS A 157 -15.75 -76.47 -12.64
C LYS A 157 -16.90 -77.01 -13.48
N GLU A 158 -17.88 -76.15 -13.79
CA GLU A 158 -19.03 -76.49 -14.64
C GLU A 158 -18.56 -76.90 -16.04
N ALA A 159 -17.63 -76.16 -16.66
CA ALA A 159 -17.06 -76.49 -17.95
C ALA A 159 -16.31 -77.84 -17.94
N THR A 160 -15.49 -78.11 -16.92
CA THR A 160 -14.82 -79.41 -16.78
C THR A 160 -15.82 -80.56 -16.58
N GLY A 161 -16.88 -80.35 -15.80
CA GLY A 161 -17.94 -81.36 -15.63
C GLY A 161 -18.63 -81.69 -16.96
N LEU A 162 -18.97 -80.67 -17.75
CA LEU A 162 -19.57 -80.84 -19.08
C LEU A 162 -18.65 -81.56 -20.08
N ILE A 163 -17.34 -81.35 -19.98
CA ILE A 163 -16.35 -82.05 -20.83
C ILE A 163 -16.26 -83.53 -20.45
N LEU A 164 -16.22 -83.84 -19.15
CA LEU A 164 -16.18 -85.22 -18.65
C LEU A 164 -17.47 -85.99 -18.98
N ASP A 165 -18.63 -85.36 -18.82
CA ASP A 165 -19.93 -85.95 -19.18
C ASP A 165 -20.02 -86.27 -20.68
N LYS A 166 -19.45 -85.42 -21.55
CA LYS A 166 -19.36 -85.69 -22.99
C LYS A 166 -18.41 -86.85 -23.32
N GLN A 167 -17.26 -86.92 -22.67
CA GLN A 167 -16.31 -88.02 -22.88
C GLN A 167 -16.88 -89.38 -22.45
N MET A 168 -17.71 -89.43 -21.40
CA MET A 168 -18.39 -90.66 -20.96
C MET A 168 -19.55 -91.11 -21.87
N GLN A 169 -20.02 -90.26 -22.79
CA GLN A 169 -21.11 -90.60 -23.73
C GLN A 169 -20.59 -91.11 -25.08
N GLU A 170 -19.29 -91.01 -25.34
CA GLU A 170 -18.64 -91.41 -26.61
C GLU A 170 -17.83 -92.71 -26.49
N ASP A 171 -17.72 -93.30 -25.29
CA ASP A 171 -17.15 -94.63 -24.99
C ASP A 171 -18.25 -95.71 -24.81
#